data_AF-A0A328RB84-F1
#
_entry.id   AF-A0A328RB84-F1
#
_cell.length_a   1.000
_cell.length_b   1.000
_cell.length_c   1.000
_cell.angle_alpha   90.00
_cell.angle_beta   90.00
_cell.angle_gamma   90.00
#
_symmetry.space_group_name_H-M   'P 1'
#
loop_
_entity.id
_entity.type
_entity.pdbx_description
1 polymer ?
#
loop_
_entity_poly.entity_id
_entity_poly.type
_entity_poly.pdbx_seq_one_letter_code
_entity_poly.pdbx_strand_id
1 'polypeptide(L)'
;TIITLLQDKSVFNILKYILSKHAINIYNYQPDNTQNDLFDLAILDCDNNEKTIHEFIKKIENTPKPTPLILAINNKFKTHLDNNSFNNIIGVIYKPLDMMDLIPIINTIK
;
A
#
# COMPACT_ATOMS: atom_id res chain seq x y z
N THR A 1 11.14 -3.96 1.20
CA THR A 1 9.93 -4.80 1.26
C THR A 1 8.69 -3.93 1.28
N ILE A 2 7.65 -4.30 0.53
CA ILE A 2 6.39 -3.58 0.45
C ILE A 2 5.28 -4.45 1.06
N ILE A 3 4.47 -3.87 1.94
CA ILE A 3 3.21 -4.49 2.39
C ILE A 3 2.05 -3.82 1.67
N THR A 4 1.06 -4.60 1.26
CA THR A 4 -0.10 -4.06 0.53
C THR A 4 -1.40 -4.53 1.11
N LEU A 5 -2.42 -3.68 1.06
CA LEU A 5 -3.81 -4.10 1.17
C LEU A 5 -4.48 -3.87 -0.18
N LEU A 6 -4.41 -4.84 -1.09
CA LEU A 6 -5.07 -4.77 -2.41
C LEU A 6 -6.20 -5.79 -2.48
N GLN A 7 -7.37 -5.38 -2.98
CA GLN A 7 -8.49 -6.31 -3.19
C GLN A 7 -8.30 -7.21 -4.41
N ASP A 8 -7.77 -6.64 -5.49
CA ASP A 8 -7.63 -7.33 -6.76
C ASP A 8 -6.35 -8.18 -6.79
N LYS A 9 -6.52 -9.51 -6.78
CA LYS A 9 -5.43 -10.48 -6.87
C LYS A 9 -4.62 -10.35 -8.17
N SER A 10 -5.26 -9.95 -9.26
CA SER A 10 -4.61 -9.77 -10.56
C SER A 10 -3.63 -8.61 -10.49
N VAL A 11 -4.06 -7.47 -9.93
CA VAL A 11 -3.21 -6.31 -9.67
C VAL A 11 -2.04 -6.70 -8.77
N PHE A 12 -2.30 -7.39 -7.65
CA PHE A 12 -1.25 -7.86 -6.75
C PHE A 12 -0.22 -8.75 -7.47
N ASN A 13 -0.68 -9.70 -8.30
CA ASN A 13 0.21 -10.60 -9.04
C ASN A 13 1.06 -9.87 -10.09
N ILE A 14 0.48 -8.89 -10.78
CA ILE A 14 1.20 -8.03 -11.73
C ILE A 14 2.29 -7.23 -11.00
N LEU A 15 1.92 -6.61 -9.87
CA LEU A 15 2.87 -5.88 -9.02
C LEU A 15 3.99 -6.78 -8.53
N LYS A 16 3.65 -7.97 -8.02
CA LYS A 16 4.62 -8.95 -7.57
C LYS A 16 5.58 -9.38 -8.68
N TYR A 17 5.06 -9.61 -9.88
CA TYR A 17 5.91 -9.95 -11.03
C TYR A 17 6.89 -8.82 -11.36
N ILE A 18 6.40 -7.58 -11.48
CA ILE A 18 7.23 -6.42 -11.86
C ILE A 18 8.27 -6.13 -10.79
N LEU A 19 7.86 -6.05 -9.52
CA LEU A 19 8.75 -5.77 -8.39
C LEU A 19 9.80 -6.85 -8.16
N SER A 20 9.48 -8.11 -8.49
CA SER A 20 10.48 -9.19 -8.44
C SER A 20 11.66 -8.96 -9.39
N LYS A 21 11.45 -8.29 -10.54
CA LYS A 21 12.52 -7.92 -11.48
C LYS A 21 13.48 -6.87 -10.89
N HIS A 22 13.04 -6.16 -9.86
CA HIS A 22 13.83 -5.15 -9.14
C HIS A 22 14.30 -5.65 -7.76
N ALA A 23 14.18 -6.96 -7.48
CA ALA A 23 14.50 -7.57 -6.18
C ALA A 23 13.71 -6.95 -5.00
N ILE A 24 12.50 -6.46 -5.26
CA ILE A 24 11.62 -5.91 -4.24
C ILE A 24 10.58 -6.96 -3.86
N ASN A 25 10.59 -7.36 -2.59
CA ASN A 25 9.58 -8.28 -2.05
C ASN A 25 8.29 -7.51 -1.75
N ILE A 26 7.16 -8.09 -2.13
CA ILE A 26 5.82 -7.57 -1.86
C ILE A 26 4.96 -8.64 -1.18
N TYR A 27 4.21 -8.23 -0.17
CA TYR A 27 3.33 -9.09 0.61
C TYR A 27 1.94 -8.48 0.68
N ASN A 28 0.90 -9.30 0.49
CA ASN A 28 -0.45 -8.86 0.77
C ASN A 28 -0.71 -9.04 2.27
N TYR A 29 -1.26 -8.01 2.90
CA TYR A 29 -1.60 -7.99 4.30
C TYR A 29 -2.61 -9.09 4.61
N GLN A 30 -2.31 -9.82 5.68
CA GLN A 30 -3.19 -10.80 6.31
C GLN A 30 -3.12 -10.52 7.81
N PRO A 31 -4.26 -10.28 8.49
CA PRO A 31 -4.28 -9.91 9.91
C PRO A 31 -3.51 -10.87 10.81
N ASP A 32 -3.52 -12.16 10.49
CA ASP A 32 -2.94 -13.22 11.32
C ASP A 32 -1.49 -13.59 10.92
N ASN A 33 -0.88 -12.88 9.96
CA ASN A 33 0.43 -13.23 9.44
C ASN A 33 1.54 -12.30 9.96
N THR A 34 2.38 -12.83 10.85
CA THR A 34 3.53 -12.14 11.46
C THR A 34 4.76 -12.05 10.56
N GLN A 35 4.77 -12.73 9.39
CA GLN A 35 5.89 -12.56 8.43
C GLN A 35 6.03 -11.14 7.90
N ASN A 36 5.02 -10.29 8.12
CA ASN A 36 4.92 -8.94 7.58
C ASN A 36 5.25 -7.85 8.61
N ASP A 37 6.11 -8.14 9.60
CA ASP A 37 6.42 -7.18 10.68
C ASP A 37 7.42 -6.10 10.26
N LEU A 38 8.23 -6.35 9.22
CA LEU A 38 9.23 -5.42 8.70
C LEU A 38 8.96 -5.10 7.23
N PHE A 39 8.57 -3.86 6.96
CA PHE A 39 8.38 -3.33 5.63
C PHE A 39 8.86 -1.87 5.54
N ASP A 40 9.19 -1.45 4.32
CA ASP A 40 9.75 -0.13 4.01
C ASP A 40 8.71 0.80 3.38
N LEU A 41 7.60 0.24 2.89
CA LEU A 41 6.53 0.96 2.22
C LEU A 41 5.22 0.19 2.39
N ALA A 42 4.11 0.92 2.51
CA ALA A 42 2.76 0.39 2.46
C ALA A 42 1.99 0.91 1.22
N ILE A 43 1.18 0.05 0.60
CA ILE A 43 0.21 0.43 -0.43
C ILE A 43 -1.20 0.05 0.03
N LEU A 44 -2.08 1.05 0.14
CA LEU A 44 -3.46 0.87 0.59
C LEU A 44 -4.42 1.08 -0.57
N ASP A 45 -5.18 0.04 -0.93
CA ASP A 45 -6.38 0.20 -1.74
C ASP A 45 -7.54 0.74 -0.88
N CYS A 46 -7.97 1.97 -1.16
CA CYS A 46 -8.99 2.67 -0.38
C CYS A 46 -10.42 2.20 -0.68
N ASP A 47 -10.63 1.28 -1.64
CA ASP A 47 -11.93 0.62 -1.87
C ASP A 47 -12.13 -0.59 -0.93
N ASN A 48 -11.18 -0.85 -0.01
CA ASN A 48 -11.36 -1.83 1.07
C ASN A 48 -12.43 -1.44 2.06
N ASN A 49 -12.98 -2.44 2.76
CA ASN A 49 -13.90 -2.18 3.85
C ASN A 49 -13.17 -1.44 5.00
N GLU A 50 -13.88 -0.54 5.67
CA GLU A 50 -13.33 0.37 6.69
C GLU A 50 -12.61 -0.38 7.83
N LYS A 51 -13.17 -1.51 8.28
CA LYS A 51 -12.57 -2.31 9.35
C LYS A 51 -11.18 -2.83 8.95
N THR A 52 -11.05 -3.39 7.75
CA THR A 52 -9.77 -3.91 7.25
C THR A 52 -8.77 -2.78 6.97
N ILE A 53 -9.24 -1.63 6.48
CA ILE A 53 -8.40 -0.44 6.35
C ILE A 53 -7.84 -0.05 7.73
N HIS A 54 -8.70 0.06 8.74
CA HIS A 54 -8.29 0.43 10.10
C HIS A 54 -7.26 -0.54 10.70
N GLU A 55 -7.44 -1.84 10.53
CA GLU A 55 -6.49 -2.86 10.98
C GLU A 55 -5.14 -2.75 10.24
N PHE A 56 -5.17 -2.49 8.94
CA PHE A 56 -3.96 -2.27 8.14
C PHE A 56 -3.21 -1.00 8.55
N ILE A 57 -3.93 0.09 8.80
CA ILE A 57 -3.34 1.35 9.26
C ILE A 57 -2.70 1.18 10.64
N LYS A 58 -3.39 0.53 11.59
CA LYS A 58 -2.77 0.17 12.88
C LYS A 58 -1.51 -0.66 12.72
N LYS A 59 -1.47 -1.58 11.75
CA LYS A 59 -0.26 -2.37 11.47
C LYS A 59 0.91 -1.48 11.05
N ILE A 60 0.64 -0.47 10.22
CA ILE A 60 1.64 0.50 9.74
C ILE A 60 2.12 1.41 10.88
N GLU A 61 1.19 1.95 11.68
CA GLU A 61 1.51 2.86 12.79
C GLU A 61 2.31 2.20 13.90
N ASN A 62 2.14 0.89 14.10
CA ASN A 62 2.90 0.11 15.08
C ASN A 62 4.30 -0.29 14.59
N THR A 63 4.73 0.13 13.40
CA THR A 63 6.10 -0.13 12.94
C THR A 63 7.11 0.74 13.68
N PRO A 64 8.34 0.24 13.96
CA PRO A 64 9.34 1.02 14.71
C PRO A 64 9.81 2.32 14.03
N LYS A 65 9.59 2.44 12.72
CA LYS A 65 9.94 3.60 11.91
C LYS A 65 8.70 4.13 11.19
N PRO A 66 8.55 5.44 10.97
CA PRO A 66 7.49 5.98 10.13
C PRO A 66 7.53 5.31 8.75
N THR A 67 6.52 4.49 8.46
CA THR A 67 6.44 3.82 7.17
C THR A 67 5.71 4.72 6.16
N PRO A 68 6.33 5.02 5.01
CA PRO A 68 5.65 5.68 3.89
C PRO A 68 4.41 4.92 3.42
N LEU A 69 3.37 5.66 3.04
CA LEU A 69 2.10 5.12 2.57
C LEU A 69 1.76 5.67 1.18
N ILE A 70 1.36 4.78 0.28
CA ILE A 70 0.76 5.12 -1.01
C ILE A 70 -0.71 4.73 -0.98
N LEU A 71 -1.57 5.63 -1.42
CA LEU A 71 -3.00 5.37 -1.54
C LEU A 71 -3.36 4.99 -2.98
N ALA A 72 -4.04 3.87 -3.18
CA ALA A 72 -4.66 3.49 -4.44
C ALA A 72 -6.16 3.81 -4.39
N ILE A 73 -6.60 4.81 -5.16
CA ILE A 73 -7.96 5.37 -5.11
C ILE A 73 -8.67 5.25 -6.46
N ASN A 74 -9.99 5.10 -6.46
CA ASN A 74 -10.77 5.18 -7.70
C ASN A 74 -11.11 6.65 -8.06
N ASN A 75 -11.45 6.93 -9.32
CA ASN A 75 -11.79 8.29 -9.79
C ASN A 75 -13.05 8.90 -9.15
N LYS A 76 -13.88 8.07 -8.51
CA LYS A 76 -15.09 8.45 -7.76
C LYS A 76 -14.84 8.53 -6.25
N PHE A 77 -13.58 8.42 -5.79
CA PHE A 77 -13.24 8.42 -4.38
C PHE A 77 -13.55 9.80 -3.79
N LYS A 78 -14.75 9.93 -3.22
CA LYS A 78 -15.15 11.08 -2.41
C LYS A 78 -14.51 10.89 -1.04
N THR A 79 -13.50 11.71 -0.80
CA THR A 79 -12.85 12.02 0.48
C THR A 79 -13.72 11.74 1.72
N HIS A 80 -13.62 10.52 2.25
CA HIS A 80 -13.99 10.17 3.62
C HIS A 80 -12.79 9.59 4.38
N LEU A 81 -11.59 9.61 3.80
CA LEU A 81 -10.38 9.55 4.60
C LEU A 81 -10.24 10.92 5.23
N ASP A 82 -10.67 11.04 6.49
CA ASP A 82 -10.40 12.23 7.29
C ASP A 82 -8.90 12.56 7.14
N ASN A 83 -8.60 13.70 6.53
CA ASN A 83 -7.27 14.15 6.13
C ASN A 83 -6.27 14.29 7.31
N ASN A 84 -6.69 13.99 8.54
CA ASN A 84 -5.91 14.18 9.76
C ASN A 84 -5.19 12.91 10.25
N SER A 85 -5.40 11.73 9.63
CA SER A 85 -4.92 10.46 10.19
C SER A 85 -3.69 9.84 9.53
N PHE A 86 -3.16 10.43 8.44
CA PHE A 86 -2.07 9.81 7.68
C PHE A 86 -0.86 10.75 7.51
N ASN A 87 -0.02 10.83 8.53
CA ASN A 87 1.17 11.69 8.52
C ASN A 87 2.27 11.26 7.53
N ASN A 88 2.15 10.09 6.88
CA ASN A 88 3.21 9.51 6.06
C ASN A 88 2.77 9.19 4.61
N ILE A 89 1.73 9.84 4.08
CA ILE A 89 1.35 9.65 2.67
C ILE A 89 2.41 10.29 1.76
N ILE A 90 3.02 9.48 0.90
CA ILE A 90 4.03 9.94 -0.06
C ILE A 90 3.52 9.97 -1.51
N GLY A 91 2.33 9.43 -1.77
CA GLY A 91 1.77 9.39 -3.12
C GLY A 91 0.38 8.82 -3.18
N VAL A 92 -0.29 9.11 -4.30
CA VAL A 92 -1.63 8.63 -4.64
C VAL A 92 -1.57 8.05 -6.05
N ILE A 93 -2.18 6.89 -6.25
CA ILE A 93 -2.28 6.18 -7.52
C ILE A 93 -3.76 6.04 -7.85
N TYR A 94 -4.15 6.48 -9.03
CA TYR A 94 -5.52 6.37 -9.50
C TYR A 94 -5.76 4.99 -10.13
N LYS A 95 -6.96 4.45 -9.93
CA LYS A 95 -7.42 3.22 -10.57
C LYS A 95 -8.11 3.51 -11.92
N PRO A 96 -7.90 2.68 -12.97
CA PRO A 96 -7.11 1.44 -12.98
C PRO A 96 -5.61 1.72 -12.77
N LEU A 97 -4.94 0.92 -11.93
CA LEU A 97 -3.55 1.18 -11.53
C LEU A 97 -2.65 1.24 -12.77
N ASP A 98 -2.10 2.42 -13.04
CA ASP A 98 -1.03 2.57 -14.01
C ASP A 98 0.32 2.25 -13.34
N MET A 99 1.00 1.23 -13.86
CA MET A 99 2.29 0.79 -13.34
C MET A 99 3.39 1.83 -13.58
N MET A 100 3.25 2.68 -14.61
CA MET A 100 4.20 3.75 -14.90
C MET A 100 4.20 4.83 -13.81
N ASP A 101 3.10 4.99 -13.08
CA ASP A 101 2.98 5.94 -11.97
C ASP A 101 3.59 5.38 -10.68
N LEU A 102 3.56 4.05 -10.49
CA LEU A 102 4.02 3.42 -9.26
C LEU A 102 5.56 3.28 -9.18
N ILE A 103 6.21 2.92 -10.30
CA ILE A 103 7.67 2.65 -10.32
C ILE A 103 8.49 3.85 -9.83
N PRO A 104 8.22 5.10 -10.26
CA PRO A 104 8.93 6.28 -9.78
C PRO A 104 8.83 6.45 -8.26
N ILE A 105 7.64 6.26 -7.68
CA ILE A 105 7.40 6.40 -6.24
C ILE A 105 8.14 5.32 -5.46
N ILE A 106 8.21 4.09 -5.97
CA ILE A 106 8.97 3.02 -5.30
C ILE A 106 10.48 3.29 -5.33
N ASN A 107 10.99 3.91 -6.41
CA ASN A 107 12.40 4.24 -6.52
C ASN A 107 12.86 5.37 -5.58
N THR A 108 11.97 6.18 -5.01
CA THR A 108 12.34 7.22 -4.04
C THR A 108 12.64 6.69 -2.64
N ILE A 109 12.40 5.41 -2.38
CA ILE A 109 12.55 4.75 -1.06
C ILE A 109 13.88 3.98 -0.97
N LYS A 110 14.67 3.94 -2.06
CA LYS A 110 16.05 3.43 -2.08
C LYS A 110 17.03 4.46 -1.52
#